data_AF-A0A3B9URI9-F1
#
_entry.id   AF-A0A3B9URI9-F1
#
_cell.length_a   1.000
_cell.length_b   1.000
_cell.length_c   1.000
_cell.angle_alpha   90.00
_cell.angle_beta   90.00
_cell.angle_gamma   90.00
#
_symmetry.space_group_name_H-M   'P 1'
#
loop_
_entity.id
_entity.type
_entity.pdbx_description
1 polymer ?
#
loop_
_entity_poly.entity_id
_entity_poly.type
_entity_poly.pdbx_seq_one_letter_code
_entity_poly.pdbx_strand_id
1 'polypeptide(L)' 'IYRNMLTGKFKKVLLISTGALLNSTSPLQGETIPGVAHAVSVESGGE' A
#
# COMPACT_ATOMS: atom_id res chain seq x y z
N ILE A 1 -0.04 -12.47 -2.14
CA ILE A 1 1.04 -11.88 -2.97
C ILE A 1 2.35 -12.64 -2.80
N TYR A 2 2.99 -12.60 -1.61
CA TYR A 2 4.30 -13.22 -1.36
C TYR A 2 4.41 -14.69 -1.80
N ARG A 3 3.43 -15.55 -1.46
CA ARG A 3 3.41 -16.96 -1.91
C ARG A 3 3.42 -17.10 -3.44
N ASN A 4 2.69 -16.24 -4.15
CA ASN A 4 2.67 -16.25 -5.62
C ASN A 4 4.02 -15.79 -6.21
N MET A 5 4.73 -14.89 -5.52
CA MET A 5 6.08 -14.49 -5.90
C MET A 5 7.09 -15.62 -5.68
N LEU A 6 6.97 -16.39 -4.59
CA LEU A 6 7.80 -17.58 -4.34
C LEU A 6 7.60 -18.66 -5.41
N THR A 7 6.37 -18.86 -5.87
CA THR A 7 6.07 -19.80 -6.96
C THR A 7 6.44 -19.26 -8.36
N GLY A 8 7.00 -18.05 -8.46
CA GLY A 8 7.36 -17.40 -9.73
C GLY A 8 6.18 -16.90 -10.57
N LYS A 9 4.94 -17.08 -10.09
CA LYS A 9 3.71 -16.62 -10.76
C LYS A 9 3.66 -15.09 -10.89
N PHE A 10 4.21 -14.37 -9.91
CA PHE A 10 4.39 -12.92 -9.97
C PHE A 10 5.87 -12.58 -9.86
N LYS A 11 6.42 -11.93 -10.89
CA LYS A 11 7.83 -11.52 -10.94
C LYS A 11 8.06 -10.07 -10.56
N LYS A 12 7.14 -9.19 -10.90
CA LYS A 12 7.18 -7.75 -10.59
C LYS A 12 5.88 -7.38 -9.91
N VAL A 13 5.98 -6.80 -8.72
CA VAL A 13 4.81 -6.41 -7.91
C VAL A 13 5.03 -5.02 -7.37
N LEU A 14 4.06 -4.13 -7.59
CA LEU A 14 3.98 -2.84 -6.91
C LEU A 14 3.03 -2.98 -5.72
N LEU A 15 3.59 -2.92 -4.51
CA LEU A 15 2.83 -2.92 -3.27
C LEU A 15 2.52 -1.48 -2.89
N ILE A 16 1.24 -1.15 -2.71
CA ILE A 16 0.82 0.19 -2.29
C ILE A 16 0.05 0.07 -0.98
N SER A 17 0.62 0.63 0.10
CA SER A 17 -0.13 0.82 1.34
C SER A 17 -0.88 2.15 1.26
N THR A 18 -2.10 2.17 1.76
CA THR A 18 -2.93 3.37 1.86
C THR A 18 -3.19 3.70 3.33
N GLY A 19 -3.31 4.98 3.65
CA GLY A 19 -3.64 5.46 4.98
C GLY A 19 -4.58 6.65 4.94
N ALA A 20 -5.25 6.90 6.06
CA ALA A 20 -6.06 8.08 6.30
C ALA A 20 -5.42 8.89 7.44
N LEU A 21 -5.24 10.19 7.22
CA LEU A 21 -4.56 11.09 8.16
C LEU A 21 -5.62 11.81 9.02
N LEU A 22 -6.12 11.12 10.04
CA LEU A 22 -7.13 11.65 10.96
C LEU A 22 -6.73 11.51 12.43
N ASN A 23 -7.37 12.32 13.27
CA ASN A 23 -7.44 12.12 14.71
C ASN A 23 -8.87 11.69 15.13
N SER A 24 -9.13 11.58 16.42
CA SER A 24 -10.43 11.14 16.95
C SER A 24 -11.59 12.12 16.74
N THR A 25 -11.33 13.42 16.54
CA THR A 25 -12.37 14.46 16.43
C THR A 25 -12.68 14.87 15.00
N SER A 26 -11.72 14.75 14.07
CA SER A 26 -11.90 15.07 12.64
C SER A 26 -13.19 14.47 12.02
N PRO A 27 -13.57 13.19 12.24
CA PRO A 27 -14.82 12.67 11.68
C PRO A 27 -16.09 13.26 12.33
N LEU A 28 -15.99 13.77 13.56
CA LEU A 28 -17.12 14.33 14.30
C LEU A 28 -17.38 15.80 13.95
N GLN A 29 -16.33 16.52 13.54
CA GLN A 29 -16.39 17.93 13.18
C GLN A 29 -16.73 18.15 11.69
N GLY A 30 -16.88 17.06 10.92
CA GLY A 30 -17.14 17.12 9.48
C GLY A 30 -15.94 17.58 8.66
N GLU A 31 -14.72 17.44 9.19
CA GLU A 31 -13.50 17.78 8.46
C GLU A 31 -13.23 16.75 7.35
N THR A 32 -12.65 17.22 6.24
CA THR A 32 -12.16 16.33 5.18
C THR A 32 -10.98 15.50 5.71
N ILE A 33 -11.04 14.18 5.58
CA ILE A 33 -9.96 13.28 5.98
C ILE A 33 -8.97 13.11 4.80
N PRO A 34 -7.72 13.59 4.89
CA PRO A 34 -6.72 13.40 3.86
C PRO A 34 -6.28 11.94 3.76
N GLY A 35 -6.12 11.44 2.53
CA GLY A 35 -5.53 10.13 2.26
C GLY A 35 -4.03 10.21 1.95
N VAL A 36 -3.30 9.14 2.23
CA VAL A 36 -1.89 8.96 1.84
C VAL A 36 -1.68 7.58 1.23
N ALA A 37 -0.74 7.45 0.29
CA ALA A 37 -0.31 6.15 -0.22
C ALA A 37 1.21 6.09 -0.40
N HIS A 38 1.80 4.95 -0.05
CA HIS A 38 3.22 4.68 -0.26
C HIS A 38 3.39 3.43 -1.10
N ALA A 39 4.22 3.51 -2.14
CA ALA A 39 4.45 2.43 -3.07
C ALA A 39 5.87 1.85 -2.93
N VAL A 40 5.96 0.52 -2.95
CA VAL A 40 7.23 -0.24 -2.99
C VAL A 40 7.18 -1.20 -4.16
N SER A 41 8.13 -1.06 -5.08
CA SER A 41 8.32 -2.02 -6.17
C SER A 41 9.19 -3.18 -5.69
N VAL A 42 8.73 -4.41 -5.91
CA VAL A 42 9.46 -5.63 -5.57
C VAL A 42 9.55 -6.52 -6.80
N GLU A 43 10.76 -6.94 -7.13
CA GLU A 43 11.06 -7.82 -8.26
C GLU A 43 11.77 -9.09 -7.77
N SER A 44 11.39 -10.24 -8.32
CA SER A 44 12.02 -11.53 -8.06
C SER A 44 12.76 -12.04 -9.30
N GLY A 45 14.05 -12.36 -9.12
CA GLY A 45 14.93 -12.82 -10.19
C GLY A 45 15.56 -11.68 -11.00
N GLY A 46 16.22 -10.75 -10.31
CA GLY A 46 17.09 -9.78 -10.98
C GLY A 46 18.25 -10.50 -11.68
N GLU A 47 18.76 -9.88 -12.75
CA GLU A 47 20.06 -10.23 -13.35
C GLU A 47 21.19 -10.27 -12.29
#